data_AF-A0A897NCP9-F1
#
_entry.id   AF-A0A897NCP9-F1
#
_cell.length_a   1.000
_cell.length_b   1.000
_cell.length_c   1.000
_cell.angle_alpha   90.00
_cell.angle_beta   90.00
_cell.angle_gamma   90.00
#
_symmetry.space_group_name_H-M   'P 1'
#
loop_
_entity.id
_entity.type
_entity.pdbx_description
1 polymer ?
#
loop_
_entity_poly.entity_id
_entity_poly.type
_entity_poly.pdbx_seq_one_letter_code
_entity_poly.pdbx_strand_id
1 'polypeptide(L)' 'MSERSRFGRHYIETELQTIAEQLETSVKAYLVGGGAMSLRDLKETTKDVKLQMHGV' A
#
# COMPACT_ATOMS: atom_id res chain seq x y z
N MET A 1 16.73 9.13 -10.15
CA MET A 1 15.77 8.90 -9.06
C MET A 1 16.01 7.51 -8.49
N SER A 2 16.11 7.33 -7.18
CA SER A 2 16.31 5.99 -6.59
C SER A 2 14.99 5.22 -6.58
N GLU A 3 15.04 3.88 -6.54
CA GLU A 3 13.83 3.09 -6.38
C GLU A 3 13.05 3.48 -5.11
N ARG A 4 13.73 3.93 -4.06
CA ARG A 4 13.11 4.43 -2.81
C ARG A 4 12.33 5.72 -3.01
N SER A 5 12.80 6.62 -3.88
CA SER A 5 12.03 7.83 -4.19
C SER A 5 10.81 7.55 -5.05
N ARG A 6 10.79 6.43 -5.80
CA ARG A 6 9.69 6.05 -6.68
C ARG A 6 8.66 5.15 -5.99
N PHE A 7 9.12 4.25 -5.12
CA PHE A 7 8.34 3.15 -4.55
C PHE A 7 8.35 3.15 -3.01
N GLY A 8 8.55 4.33 -2.42
CA GLY A 8 8.58 4.54 -0.97
C GLY A 8 7.18 4.76 -0.37
N ARG A 9 7.16 5.22 0.88
CA ARG A 9 5.93 5.49 1.65
C ARG A 9 4.87 6.29 0.87
N HIS A 10 5.28 7.41 0.26
CA HIS A 10 4.36 8.29 -0.46
C HIS A 10 3.67 7.58 -1.64
N TYR A 11 4.40 6.72 -2.35
CA TYR A 11 3.82 5.89 -3.41
C TYR A 11 2.76 4.94 -2.85
N ILE A 12 3.09 4.20 -1.78
CA ILE A 12 2.15 3.26 -1.14
C ILE A 12 0.89 3.99 -0.66
N GLU A 13 1.03 5.14 0.00
CA GLU A 13 -0.10 5.94 0.49
C GLU A 13 -0.99 6.45 -0.65
N THR A 14 -0.39 6.91 -1.76
CA THR A 14 -1.13 7.36 -2.95
C THR A 14 -1.92 6.21 -3.58
N GLU A 15 -1.31 5.04 -3.75
CA GLU A 15 -2.00 3.86 -4.29
C GLU A 15 -3.16 3.41 -3.39
N LEU A 16 -2.98 3.43 -2.07
CA LEU A 16 -4.05 3.10 -1.12
C LEU A 16 -5.22 4.10 -1.20
N GLN A 17 -4.92 5.38 -1.36
CA GLN A 17 -5.93 6.43 -1.56
C GLN A 17 -6.71 6.21 -2.86
N THR A 18 -6.00 5.95 -3.97
CA THR A 18 -6.62 5.66 -5.27
C THR A 18 -7.51 4.41 -5.22
N ILE A 19 -7.09 3.37 -4.51
CA ILE A 19 -7.93 2.18 -4.30
C ILE A 19 -9.18 2.55 -3.50
N ALA A 20 -9.04 3.30 -2.41
CA ALA A 20 -10.17 3.70 -1.56
C ALA A 20 -11.22 4.54 -2.30
N GLU A 21 -10.79 5.43 -3.20
CA GLU A 21 -11.68 6.25 -4.04
C GLU A 21 -12.48 5.43 -5.07
N GLN A 22 -12.01 4.23 -5.42
CA GLN A 22 -12.67 3.33 -6.36
C GLN A 22 -13.57 2.29 -5.69
N LEU A 23 -13.55 2.19 -4.36
CA LEU A 23 -14.39 1.24 -3.65
C LEU A 23 -15.85 1.70 -3.59
N GLU A 24 -16.76 0.89 -4.14
CA GLU A 24 -18.20 1.14 -4.09
C GLU A 24 -18.81 0.91 -2.70
N THR A 25 -18.13 0.14 -1.85
CA THR A 25 -18.58 -0.22 -0.51
C THR A 25 -17.44 -0.10 0.49
N SER A 26 -17.81 0.06 1.77
CA SER A 26 -16.84 0.04 2.84
C SER A 26 -16.29 -1.38 3.01
N VAL A 27 -14.96 -1.49 3.07
CA VAL A 27 -14.25 -2.75 3.37
C VAL A 27 -13.23 -2.49 4.46
N LYS A 28 -13.00 -3.51 5.30
CA LYS A 28 -11.86 -3.52 6.20
C LYS A 28 -10.68 -4.16 5.46
N ALA A 29 -9.68 -3.35 5.11
CA ALA A 29 -8.48 -3.83 4.42
C ALA A 29 -7.25 -3.83 5.34
N TYR A 30 -6.38 -4.81 5.16
CA TYR A 30 -5.07 -4.90 5.82
C TYR A 30 -3.97 -4.89 4.76
N LEU A 31 -3.03 -3.95 4.89
CA LEU A 31 -1.82 -3.94 4.07
C LEU A 31 -0.91 -5.10 4.49
N VAL A 32 -0.54 -5.95 3.53
CA VAL A 32 0.30 -7.13 3.76
C VAL A 32 1.49 -7.15 2.79
N GLY A 33 2.47 -8.00 3.06
CA GLY A 33 3.62 -8.20 2.18
C GLY A 33 4.60 -7.02 2.13
N GLY A 34 5.15 -6.76 0.94
CA GLY A 34 6.24 -5.79 0.71
C GLY A 34 5.93 -4.38 1.19
N GLY A 35 4.72 -3.88 0.93
CA GLY A 35 4.30 -2.53 1.35
C GLY A 35 4.24 -2.39 2.87
N ALA A 36 3.69 -3.40 3.56
CA ALA A 36 3.65 -3.41 5.02
C ALA A 36 5.04 -3.40 5.65
N MET A 37 5.98 -4.16 5.06
CA MET A 37 7.39 -4.16 5.50
C MET A 37 8.07 -2.82 5.24
N SER A 38 7.79 -2.18 4.09
CA SER A 38 8.35 -0.87 3.76
C SER A 38 7.85 0.26 4.65
N LEU A 39 6.58 0.24 5.08
CA LEU A 39 6.07 1.21 6.05
C LEU A 39 6.63 1.01 7.48
N ARG A 40 7.21 -0.15 7.77
CA ARG A 40 7.83 -0.51 9.04
C ARG A 40 9.36 -0.39 9.02
N ASP A 41 9.93 0.19 7.97
CA ASP A 41 11.38 0.30 7.73
C ASP A 41 12.11 -1.05 7.74
N LEU A 42 11.39 -2.15 7.46
CA LEU A 42 11.95 -3.50 7.33
C LEU A 42 12.40 -3.82 5.89
N LYS A 43 12.02 -2.97 4.92
CA LYS A 43 12.37 -3.11 3.51
C LYS A 43 12.42 -1.74 2.84
N GLU A 44 13.46 -1.49 2.06
CA GLU A 44 13.65 -0.21 1.38
C GLU A 44 12.48 0.20 0.47
N THR A 45 12.00 -0.72 -0.39
CA THR A 45 11.02 -0.42 -1.45
C THR A 45 10.10 -1.60 -1.79
N THR A 46 8.93 -1.31 -2.37
CA THR A 46 8.04 -2.33 -2.96
C THR A 46 7.42 -1.84 -4.26
N LYS A 47 7.39 -2.68 -5.30
CA LYS A 47 6.80 -2.33 -6.60
C LYS A 47 5.31 -2.66 -6.68
N ASP A 48 4.81 -3.41 -5.70
CA ASP A 48 3.46 -3.93 -5.58
C ASP A 48 2.86 -3.61 -4.20
N VAL A 49 1.55 -3.31 -4.19
CA VAL A 49 0.72 -3.15 -3.00
C VAL A 49 -0.21 -4.35 -2.89
N LYS A 50 -0.25 -4.98 -1.71
CA LYS A 50 -1.08 -6.16 -1.44
C LYS A 50 -2.02 -5.88 -0.28
N LEU A 51 -3.31 -6.07 -0.51
CA LEU A 51 -4.37 -5.87 0.47
C LEU A 51 -5.11 -7.19 0.72
N GLN A 52 -5.36 -7.48 1.99
CA GLN A 52 -6.34 -8.48 2.40
C GLN A 52 -7.61 -7.75 2.84
N MET A 53 -8.73 -8.01 2.15
CA MET A 53 -10.00 -7.30 2.36
C MET A 53 -11.03 -8.19 3.06
N HIS A 54 -11.80 -7.59 3.94
CA HIS A 54 -12.94 -8.20 4.62
C HIS A 54 -14.16 -7.28 4.46
N GLY A 55 -15.31 -7.86 4.13
CA GLY A 55 -16.58 -7.13 4.12
C GLY A 55 -16.89 -6.60 5.52
N VAL A 56 -17.46 -5.39 5.56
CA VAL A 56 -17.98 -4.77 6.80
C VAL A 56 -19.42 -5.19 7.00
#